data_AF-A0A7J7IED5-F1
#
_entry.id   AF-A0A7J7IED5-F1
#
_cell.length_a   1.000
_cell.length_b   1.000
_cell.length_c   1.000
_cell.angle_alpha   90.00
_cell.angle_beta   90.00
_cell.angle_gamma   90.00
#
_symmetry.space_group_name_H-M   'P 1'
#
loop_
_entity.id
_entity.type
_entity.pdbx_description
1 polymer ?
#
loop_
_entity_poly.entity_id
_entity_poly.type
_entity_poly.pdbx_seq_one_letter_code
_entity_poly.pdbx_strand_id
1 'polypeptide(L)'
;MANCWVRRLSLRQRSSLRPDLNKALLNIPRYWLRMGTTTSSEKRHRHGAEAFVESVERVAGELRRARQRAPHVLSDAYEAAAREHTSSLVAVLKALECEDFSLQRRDLESPEHDREGTPSLHPGQWPEECNWPVRPIQYVYGAEYPGLFSVGVFVLPKGAYLPLHDHFGMVVVSRVLWGSLIMRALDFDTPSASTDHSVLESHHQEGGWARSVLERCERRAGDTWVLYPKSGGNIHEIVALNEPCAMLDVIMPPYPAPSISLDQSSEHELYQCHYYRAKQRLQSEIRDSHSRWFLERFPGDDLVYVQRARQRFLPGLWRFNHR
;
A
#
# COMPACT_ATOMS: atom_id res chain seq x y z
N MET A 1 9.30 3.65 -5.22
CA MET A 1 8.45 3.34 -4.04
C MET A 1 9.16 2.85 -2.79
N ALA A 2 10.18 1.98 -2.86
CA ALA A 2 10.83 1.48 -1.64
C ALA A 2 11.29 2.62 -0.71
N ASN A 3 11.81 3.74 -1.20
CA ASN A 3 12.51 4.71 -0.35
C ASN A 3 11.64 5.69 0.47
N CYS A 4 10.32 5.82 0.24
CA CYS A 4 9.44 6.51 1.21
C CYS A 4 9.22 5.68 2.48
N TRP A 5 9.42 4.37 2.37
CA TRP A 5 9.14 3.39 3.43
C TRP A 5 10.42 2.69 3.93
N VAL A 6 11.48 2.67 3.11
CA VAL A 6 12.73 1.92 3.28
C VAL A 6 13.87 2.90 3.53
N ARG A 7 14.34 2.96 4.78
CA ARG A 7 15.62 3.60 5.11
C ARG A 7 16.80 2.73 4.66
N ARG A 8 17.84 3.35 4.09
CA ARG A 8 19.23 2.84 4.18
C ARG A 8 19.76 3.16 5.58
N LEU A 9 20.36 2.16 6.25
CA LEU A 9 20.93 2.26 7.59
C LEU A 9 21.83 3.50 7.75
N SER A 10 21.58 4.32 8.78
CA SER A 10 22.54 5.35 9.21
C SER A 10 23.66 4.72 10.04
N LEU A 11 24.87 5.29 9.96
CA LEU A 11 26.09 4.79 10.62
C LEU A 11 25.97 4.66 12.15
N ARG A 12 24.99 5.32 12.79
CA ARG A 12 24.84 5.38 14.26
C ARG A 12 24.15 4.15 14.89
N GLN A 13 23.51 3.28 14.11
CA GLN A 13 22.83 2.07 14.63
C GLN A 13 23.65 0.78 14.51
N ARG A 14 24.94 0.86 14.13
CA ARG A 14 25.82 -0.31 14.01
C ARG A 14 26.24 -0.93 15.35
N SER A 15 25.92 -0.34 16.49
CA SER A 15 26.55 -0.71 17.77
C SER A 15 25.84 -1.75 18.64
N SER A 16 24.72 -2.35 18.22
CA SER A 16 24.04 -3.37 19.05
C SER A 16 23.59 -4.67 18.36
N LEU A 17 23.91 -4.87 17.08
CA LEU A 17 23.63 -6.13 16.39
C LEU A 17 24.93 -6.72 15.85
N ARG A 18 25.48 -7.70 16.59
CA ARG A 18 26.54 -8.57 16.05
C ARG A 18 25.93 -9.39 14.90
N PRO A 19 26.48 -9.37 13.68
CA PRO A 19 26.09 -10.32 12.68
C PRO A 19 26.85 -11.62 12.95
N ASP A 20 26.12 -12.67 13.33
CA ASP A 20 26.65 -14.03 13.23
C ASP A 20 26.72 -14.40 11.75
N LEU A 21 27.82 -13.97 11.12
CA LEU A 21 28.21 -14.34 9.78
C LEU A 21 28.72 -15.78 9.84
N ASN A 22 27.86 -16.75 9.58
CA ASN A 22 28.19 -17.93 8.77
C ASN A 22 27.01 -18.87 8.59
N LYS A 23 26.81 -19.29 7.32
CA LYS A 23 25.95 -20.37 6.82
C LYS A 23 24.43 -20.09 6.69
N ALA A 24 24.06 -19.54 5.54
CA ALA A 24 22.98 -20.11 4.74
C ALA A 24 23.31 -19.92 3.26
N LEU A 25 23.70 -21.03 2.64
CA LEU A 25 24.03 -21.14 1.22
C LEU A 25 22.84 -20.72 0.34
N LEU A 26 23.20 -20.17 -0.81
CA LEU A 26 22.37 -19.91 -1.99
C LEU A 26 21.27 -20.98 -2.18
N ASN A 27 20.02 -20.63 -1.86
CA ASN A 27 18.85 -21.30 -2.40
C ASN A 27 18.03 -20.26 -3.16
N ILE A 28 18.46 -19.99 -4.39
CA ILE A 28 17.61 -19.39 -5.41
C ILE A 28 16.70 -20.52 -5.89
N PRO A 29 15.36 -20.46 -5.74
CA PRO A 29 14.49 -21.46 -6.33
C PRO A 29 14.60 -21.36 -7.87
N ARG A 30 15.41 -22.21 -8.48
CA ARG A 30 15.47 -22.43 -9.94
C ARG A 30 14.22 -23.20 -10.40
N TYR A 31 13.03 -22.63 -10.22
CA TYR A 31 11.80 -23.27 -10.70
C TYR A 31 11.54 -23.04 -12.20
N TRP A 32 12.23 -22.09 -12.83
CA TRP A 32 11.98 -21.72 -14.23
C TRP A 32 12.99 -22.29 -15.25
N LEU A 33 13.88 -23.20 -14.84
CA LEU A 33 14.91 -23.78 -15.72
C LEU A 33 14.94 -25.32 -15.69
N ARG A 34 13.78 -25.96 -15.59
CA ARG A 34 13.63 -27.41 -15.84
C ARG A 34 12.75 -27.62 -17.06
N MET A 35 13.34 -28.05 -18.18
CA MET A 35 12.60 -28.59 -19.31
C MET A 35 12.03 -29.97 -18.95
N GLY A 36 10.96 -29.96 -18.15
CA GLY A 36 10.12 -31.10 -17.84
C GLY A 36 8.65 -30.66 -17.92
N THR A 37 7.75 -31.60 -18.23
CA THR A 37 6.31 -31.34 -18.35
C THR A 37 5.78 -30.67 -17.08
N THR A 38 5.42 -29.38 -17.17
CA THR A 38 4.84 -28.63 -16.06
C THR A 38 3.47 -29.18 -15.67
N THR A 39 3.18 -29.23 -14.37
CA THR A 39 1.91 -29.72 -13.83
C THR A 39 0.75 -28.79 -14.21
N SER A 40 -0.50 -29.28 -14.16
CA SER A 40 -1.68 -28.45 -14.43
C SER A 40 -1.81 -27.27 -13.46
N SER A 41 -1.45 -27.47 -12.19
CA SER A 41 -1.45 -26.42 -11.17
C SER A 41 -0.42 -25.34 -11.46
N GLU A 42 0.82 -25.71 -11.76
CA GLU A 42 1.88 -24.74 -12.14
C GLU A 42 1.51 -23.94 -13.38
N LYS A 43 0.85 -24.58 -14.36
CA LYS A 43 0.30 -23.89 -15.54
C LYS A 43 -0.78 -22.89 -15.13
N ARG A 44 -1.74 -23.28 -14.27
CA ARG A 44 -2.80 -22.38 -13.78
C ARG A 44 -2.19 -21.12 -13.14
N HIS A 45 -1.25 -21.31 -12.22
CA HIS A 45 -0.62 -20.21 -11.50
C HIS A 45 0.15 -19.27 -12.43
N ARG A 46 0.86 -19.84 -13.41
CA ARG A 46 1.53 -19.05 -14.45
C ARG A 46 0.55 -18.20 -15.26
N HIS A 47 -0.56 -18.77 -15.72
CA HIS A 47 -1.56 -18.02 -16.49
C HIS A 47 -2.21 -16.92 -15.66
N GLY A 48 -2.48 -17.17 -14.37
CA GLY A 48 -2.97 -16.16 -13.43
C GLY A 48 -1.99 -14.99 -13.28
N ALA A 49 -0.71 -15.29 -13.10
CA ALA A 49 0.35 -14.29 -13.01
C ALA A 49 0.53 -13.49 -14.32
N GLU A 50 0.45 -14.13 -15.48
CA GLU A 50 0.52 -13.45 -16.79
C GLU A 50 -0.68 -12.52 -16.98
N ALA A 51 -1.91 -12.99 -16.69
CA ALA A 51 -3.12 -12.17 -16.76
C ALA A 51 -3.08 -10.97 -15.80
N PHE A 52 -2.51 -11.14 -14.61
CA PHE A 52 -2.28 -10.07 -13.65
C PHE A 52 -1.37 -8.99 -14.22
N VAL A 53 -0.18 -9.37 -14.72
CA VAL A 53 0.79 -8.42 -15.29
C VAL A 53 0.16 -7.64 -16.44
N GLU A 54 -0.47 -8.34 -17.39
CA GLU A 54 -1.12 -7.70 -18.55
C GLU A 54 -2.25 -6.75 -18.12
N SER A 55 -3.04 -7.12 -17.10
CA SER A 55 -4.10 -6.24 -16.60
C SER A 55 -3.56 -5.00 -15.89
N VAL A 56 -2.47 -5.11 -15.12
CA VAL A 56 -1.81 -3.95 -14.50
C VAL A 56 -1.30 -2.99 -15.57
N GLU A 57 -0.56 -3.49 -16.56
CA GLU A 57 0.00 -2.67 -17.65
C GLU A 57 -1.10 -1.98 -18.46
N ARG A 58 -2.18 -2.70 -18.78
CA ARG A 58 -3.35 -2.16 -19.50
C ARG A 58 -4.03 -1.06 -18.71
N VAL A 59 -4.40 -1.32 -17.45
CA VAL A 59 -5.12 -0.34 -16.62
C VAL A 59 -4.27 0.89 -16.35
N ALA A 60 -2.97 0.73 -16.04
CA ALA A 60 -2.07 1.86 -15.87
C ALA A 60 -1.96 2.72 -17.15
N GLY A 61 -1.94 2.08 -18.32
CA GLY A 61 -1.98 2.77 -19.61
C GLY A 61 -3.26 3.57 -19.84
N GLU A 62 -4.42 3.02 -19.47
CA GLU A 62 -5.70 3.72 -19.54
C GLU A 62 -5.79 4.88 -18.55
N LEU A 63 -5.35 4.70 -17.31
CA LEU A 63 -5.33 5.77 -16.32
C LEU A 63 -4.42 6.92 -16.76
N ARG A 64 -3.25 6.62 -17.36
CA ARG A 64 -2.40 7.68 -17.95
C ARG A 64 -3.15 8.45 -19.04
N ARG A 65 -3.84 7.77 -19.96
CA ARG A 65 -4.65 8.42 -21.01
C ARG A 65 -5.78 9.25 -20.43
N ALA A 66 -6.47 8.74 -19.40
CA ALA A 66 -7.53 9.46 -18.71
C ALA A 66 -7.00 10.74 -18.05
N ARG A 67 -5.85 10.67 -17.36
CA ARG A 67 -5.18 11.83 -16.75
C ARG A 67 -4.84 12.91 -17.78
N GLN A 68 -4.38 12.52 -18.97
CA GLN A 68 -4.06 13.48 -20.05
C GLN A 68 -5.29 14.18 -20.63
N ARG A 69 -6.47 13.57 -20.52
CA ARG A 69 -7.74 14.14 -21.02
C ARG A 69 -8.52 14.90 -19.95
N ALA A 70 -8.33 14.56 -18.69
CA ALA A 70 -9.04 15.17 -17.58
C ALA A 70 -8.46 16.57 -17.29
N PRO A 71 -9.31 17.52 -16.85
CA PRO A 71 -8.84 18.84 -16.44
C PRO A 71 -7.96 18.78 -15.18
N HIS A 72 -8.15 17.76 -14.35
CA HIS A 72 -7.38 17.54 -13.12
C HIS A 72 -7.49 16.09 -12.64
N VAL A 73 -6.49 15.58 -11.90
CA VAL A 73 -6.52 14.23 -11.31
C VAL A 73 -7.53 14.06 -10.18
N LEU A 74 -8.02 15.15 -9.59
CA LEU A 74 -9.08 15.12 -8.56
C LEU A 74 -10.48 15.34 -9.15
N SER A 75 -10.59 15.46 -10.48
CA SER A 75 -11.87 15.69 -11.15
C SER A 75 -12.75 14.44 -11.17
N ASP A 76 -14.07 14.64 -11.13
CA ASP A 76 -15.05 13.54 -11.21
C ASP A 76 -14.92 12.76 -12.52
N ALA A 77 -14.51 13.42 -13.61
CA ALA A 77 -14.27 12.78 -14.90
C ALA A 77 -13.10 11.77 -14.84
N TYR A 78 -12.00 12.14 -14.17
CA TYR A 78 -10.88 11.21 -13.98
C TYR A 78 -11.27 10.06 -13.05
N GLU A 79 -11.99 10.35 -11.96
CA GLU A 79 -12.43 9.32 -11.03
C GLU A 79 -13.41 8.32 -11.67
N ALA A 80 -14.34 8.78 -12.51
CA ALA A 80 -15.26 7.93 -13.25
C ALA A 80 -14.49 6.96 -14.18
N ALA A 81 -13.52 7.48 -14.94
CA ALA A 81 -12.64 6.65 -15.77
C ALA A 81 -11.83 5.65 -14.93
N ALA A 82 -11.34 6.08 -13.75
CA ALA A 82 -10.61 5.21 -12.85
C ALA A 82 -11.47 4.04 -12.36
N ARG A 83 -12.70 4.30 -11.93
CA ARG A 83 -13.67 3.26 -11.48
C ARG A 83 -13.99 2.25 -12.58
N GLU A 84 -14.16 2.72 -13.81
CA GLU A 84 -14.41 1.86 -14.97
C GLU A 84 -13.23 0.91 -15.21
N HIS A 85 -12.00 1.45 -15.31
CA HIS A 85 -10.84 0.66 -15.67
C HIS A 85 -10.39 -0.30 -14.57
N THR A 86 -10.44 0.11 -13.30
CA THR A 86 -10.02 -0.73 -12.16
C THR A 86 -10.93 -1.93 -11.94
N SER A 87 -12.22 -1.85 -12.32
CA SER A 87 -13.16 -2.96 -12.17
C SER A 87 -12.66 -4.26 -12.82
N SER A 88 -12.00 -4.15 -13.98
CA SER A 88 -11.40 -5.29 -14.66
C SER A 88 -10.17 -5.85 -13.95
N LEU A 89 -9.33 -4.99 -13.37
CA LEU A 89 -8.16 -5.41 -12.59
C LEU A 89 -8.59 -6.08 -11.27
N VAL A 90 -9.60 -5.55 -10.59
CA VAL A 90 -10.17 -6.16 -9.38
C VAL A 90 -10.64 -7.58 -9.65
N ALA A 91 -11.28 -7.84 -10.80
CA ALA A 91 -11.72 -9.19 -11.18
C ALA A 91 -10.54 -10.16 -11.34
N VAL A 92 -9.44 -9.70 -11.95
CA VAL A 92 -8.20 -10.51 -12.06
C VAL A 92 -7.61 -10.78 -10.68
N LEU A 93 -7.46 -9.75 -9.83
CA LEU A 93 -6.93 -9.91 -8.47
C LEU A 93 -7.76 -10.90 -7.65
N LYS A 94 -9.09 -10.89 -7.78
CA LYS A 94 -9.97 -11.83 -7.06
C LYS A 94 -9.66 -13.30 -7.33
N ALA A 95 -9.13 -13.61 -8.51
CA ALA A 95 -8.73 -14.96 -8.89
C ALA A 95 -7.31 -15.35 -8.43
N LEU A 96 -6.53 -14.41 -7.92
CA LEU A 96 -5.14 -14.65 -7.51
C LEU A 96 -5.04 -15.21 -6.09
N GLU A 97 -4.12 -16.15 -5.93
CA GLU A 97 -3.69 -16.81 -4.70
C GLU A 97 -2.23 -16.40 -4.38
N CYS A 98 -1.77 -16.65 -3.15
CA CYS A 98 -0.41 -16.29 -2.71
C CYS A 98 0.68 -16.97 -3.58
N GLU A 99 0.38 -18.19 -4.01
CA GLU A 99 1.24 -19.05 -4.81
C GLU A 99 1.51 -18.46 -6.21
N ASP A 100 0.60 -17.65 -6.76
CA ASP A 100 0.79 -16.94 -8.03
C ASP A 100 1.97 -15.96 -7.96
N PHE A 101 2.30 -15.47 -6.78
CA PHE A 101 3.39 -14.53 -6.54
C PHE A 101 4.72 -15.21 -6.19
N SER A 102 4.78 -16.55 -6.24
CA SER A 102 5.94 -17.33 -5.76
C SER A 102 6.28 -17.04 -4.28
N LEU A 103 5.30 -16.57 -3.50
CA LEU A 103 5.42 -16.35 -2.07
C LEU A 103 5.00 -17.65 -1.36
N GLN A 104 5.84 -18.14 -0.45
CA GLN A 104 5.52 -19.34 0.32
C GLN A 104 4.97 -18.94 1.68
N ARG A 105 3.89 -19.60 2.13
CA ARG A 105 3.23 -19.29 3.40
C ARG A 105 4.19 -19.35 4.60
N ARG A 106 5.12 -20.30 4.59
CA ARG A 106 6.18 -20.41 5.61
C ARG A 106 7.11 -19.19 5.70
N ASP A 107 7.26 -18.42 4.63
CA ASP A 107 8.07 -17.20 4.62
C ASP A 107 7.27 -15.99 5.15
N LEU A 108 5.94 -16.11 5.21
CA LEU A 108 5.01 -15.11 5.76
C LEU A 108 4.74 -15.33 7.26
N GLU A 109 4.91 -16.57 7.72
CA GLU A 109 4.90 -16.95 9.13
C GLU A 109 6.28 -16.69 9.74
N SER A 110 6.49 -15.53 10.39
CA SER A 110 7.71 -15.32 11.20
C SER A 110 7.49 -15.85 12.63
N PRO A 111 8.13 -16.96 13.04
CA PRO A 111 7.99 -17.51 14.39
C PRO A 111 8.69 -16.66 15.47
N GLU A 112 9.49 -15.66 15.09
CA GLU A 112 10.31 -14.88 16.01
C GLU A 112 9.52 -13.76 16.72
N HIS A 113 8.38 -13.34 16.18
CA HIS A 113 7.64 -12.16 16.66
C HIS A 113 6.55 -12.43 17.71
N ASP A 114 6.24 -13.71 17.99
CA ASP A 114 5.28 -14.09 19.03
C ASP A 114 5.88 -14.06 20.46
N ARG A 115 7.20 -13.86 20.59
CA ARG A 115 7.90 -13.87 21.89
C ARG A 115 7.87 -12.54 22.63
N GLU A 116 7.66 -11.43 21.94
CA GLU A 116 7.49 -10.11 22.55
C GLU A 116 6.00 -9.79 22.63
N GLY A 117 5.47 -9.69 23.86
CA GLY A 117 4.05 -9.50 24.16
C GLY A 117 3.39 -8.50 23.20
N THR A 118 2.44 -8.99 22.40
CA THR A 118 1.68 -8.13 21.50
C THR A 118 0.73 -7.29 22.36
N PRO A 119 0.74 -5.94 22.24
CA PRO A 119 -0.22 -5.13 22.99
C PRO A 119 -1.65 -5.51 22.58
N SER A 120 -2.56 -5.59 23.55
CA SER A 120 -3.98 -5.73 23.27
C SER A 120 -4.55 -4.38 22.84
N LEU A 121 -4.97 -4.25 21.59
CA LEU A 121 -5.68 -3.07 21.12
C LEU A 121 -7.15 -3.17 21.54
N HIS A 122 -7.61 -2.27 22.42
CA HIS A 122 -9.01 -2.27 22.83
C HIS A 122 -9.94 -1.93 21.64
N PRO A 123 -11.18 -2.44 21.62
CA PRO A 123 -12.16 -2.05 20.62
C PRO A 123 -12.32 -0.53 20.57
N GLY A 124 -12.16 0.05 19.39
CA GLY A 124 -12.28 1.50 19.17
C GLY A 124 -10.98 2.30 19.30
N GLN A 125 -9.89 1.72 19.81
CA GLN A 125 -8.58 2.37 19.84
C GLN A 125 -7.75 2.03 18.59
N TRP A 126 -6.81 2.93 18.28
CA TRP A 126 -5.84 2.76 17.20
C TRP A 126 -4.39 2.71 17.73
N PRO A 127 -3.47 2.00 17.05
CA PRO A 127 -2.07 1.89 17.47
C PRO A 127 -1.38 3.24 17.75
N GLU A 128 -1.71 4.28 16.98
CA GLU A 128 -1.20 5.64 17.20
C GLU A 128 -1.54 6.22 18.58
N GLU A 129 -2.62 5.74 19.20
CA GLU A 129 -3.11 6.18 20.50
C GLU A 129 -2.51 5.38 21.67
N CYS A 130 -1.71 4.33 21.40
CA CYS A 130 -1.41 3.27 22.36
C CYS A 130 0.08 2.95 22.58
N ASN A 131 1.02 3.88 22.29
CA ASN A 131 2.47 3.63 22.37
C ASN A 131 2.88 2.29 21.70
N TRP A 132 2.32 2.04 20.52
CA TRP A 132 2.41 0.76 19.85
C TRP A 132 3.84 0.45 19.40
N PRO A 133 4.34 -0.79 19.60
CA PRO A 133 5.71 -1.14 19.24
C PRO A 133 5.88 -1.15 17.72
N VAL A 134 6.97 -0.58 17.25
CA VAL A 134 7.35 -0.64 15.84
C VAL A 134 7.79 -2.06 15.51
N ARG A 135 7.21 -2.66 14.46
CA ARG A 135 7.61 -3.96 13.95
C ARG A 135 8.06 -3.85 12.49
N PRO A 136 9.11 -4.56 12.06
CA PRO A 136 9.60 -4.52 10.69
C PRO A 136 8.55 -5.09 9.73
N ILE A 137 8.15 -4.29 8.74
CA ILE A 137 7.32 -4.74 7.62
C ILE A 137 8.25 -5.11 6.47
N GLN A 138 8.08 -6.27 5.84
CA GLN A 138 8.84 -6.58 4.64
C GLN A 138 8.10 -6.12 3.40
N TYR A 139 8.81 -5.54 2.44
CA TYR A 139 8.27 -5.19 1.13
C TYR A 139 8.91 -6.06 0.06
N VAL A 140 8.12 -6.99 -0.49
CA VAL A 140 8.50 -7.82 -1.62
C VAL A 140 8.18 -7.07 -2.89
N TYR A 141 9.22 -6.79 -3.68
CA TYR A 141 9.09 -5.99 -4.89
C TYR A 141 8.62 -6.83 -6.08
N GLY A 142 7.63 -6.36 -6.83
CA GLY A 142 7.24 -6.94 -8.12
C GLY A 142 7.87 -6.16 -9.28
N ALA A 143 7.27 -5.01 -9.56
CA ALA A 143 7.66 -4.09 -10.62
C ALA A 143 7.36 -2.64 -10.27
N GLU A 144 8.05 -1.73 -10.95
CA GLU A 144 7.83 -0.30 -10.90
C GLU A 144 8.13 0.24 -12.29
N TYR A 145 7.17 0.93 -12.90
CA TYR A 145 7.37 1.66 -14.14
C TYR A 145 7.16 3.15 -13.84
N PRO A 146 8.21 3.99 -13.96
CA PRO A 146 8.14 5.41 -13.60
C PRO A 146 6.95 6.14 -14.22
N GLY A 147 6.17 6.81 -13.38
CA GLY A 147 5.00 7.59 -13.79
C GLY A 147 3.78 6.79 -14.27
N LEU A 148 3.84 5.45 -14.29
CA LEU A 148 2.72 4.58 -14.68
C LEU A 148 2.19 3.75 -13.52
N PHE A 149 2.99 2.84 -12.98
CA PHE A 149 2.51 1.93 -11.94
C PHE A 149 3.63 1.37 -11.08
N SER A 150 3.18 0.74 -10.02
CA SER A 150 3.98 0.16 -8.98
C SER A 150 3.29 -1.07 -8.43
N VAL A 151 4.04 -2.14 -8.19
CA VAL A 151 3.50 -3.40 -7.70
C VAL A 151 4.40 -3.96 -6.61
N GLY A 152 3.83 -4.19 -5.44
CA GLY A 152 4.55 -4.79 -4.31
C GLY A 152 3.63 -5.51 -3.34
N VAL A 153 4.23 -6.37 -2.51
CA VAL A 153 3.54 -7.04 -1.42
C VAL A 153 4.16 -6.61 -0.11
N PHE A 154 3.36 -6.05 0.78
CA PHE A 154 3.70 -5.82 2.17
C PHE A 154 3.43 -7.09 2.97
N VAL A 155 4.46 -7.60 3.65
CA VAL A 155 4.37 -8.70 4.60
C VAL A 155 4.48 -8.11 6.01
N LEU A 156 3.35 -8.08 6.69
CA LEU A 156 3.17 -7.52 8.02
C LEU A 156 3.24 -8.66 9.05
N PRO A 157 4.26 -8.72 9.92
CA PRO A 157 4.22 -9.65 11.04
C PRO A 157 3.05 -9.30 11.98
N LYS A 158 2.64 -10.23 12.83
CA LYS A 158 1.62 -9.95 13.85
C LYS A 158 2.05 -8.77 14.72
N GLY A 159 1.13 -7.82 14.88
CA GLY A 159 1.31 -6.55 15.56
C GLY A 159 1.97 -5.47 14.71
N ALA A 160 2.32 -5.69 13.44
CA ALA A 160 2.83 -4.63 12.59
C ALA A 160 1.73 -3.63 12.22
N TYR A 161 2.11 -2.35 12.20
CA TYR A 161 1.23 -1.21 11.97
C TYR A 161 1.79 -0.36 10.84
N LEU A 162 0.96 -0.10 9.84
CA LEU A 162 1.17 0.89 8.80
C LEU A 162 0.34 2.13 9.18
N PRO A 163 0.98 3.23 9.62
CA PRO A 163 0.28 4.40 10.13
C PRO A 163 -0.64 5.05 9.11
N LEU A 164 -1.56 5.87 9.60
CA LEU A 164 -2.46 6.64 8.76
C LEU A 164 -1.68 7.48 7.76
N HIS A 165 -1.86 7.15 6.48
CA HIS A 165 -1.16 7.76 5.36
C HIS A 165 -2.09 7.85 4.15
N ASP A 166 -1.75 8.71 3.21
CA ASP A 166 -2.55 8.94 2.02
C ASP A 166 -1.92 8.41 0.73
N HIS A 167 -2.77 8.35 -0.29
CA HIS A 167 -2.41 8.06 -1.67
C HIS A 167 -2.98 9.15 -2.57
N PHE A 168 -2.78 10.41 -2.21
CA PHE A 168 -3.41 11.54 -2.88
C PHE A 168 -3.11 11.56 -4.38
N GLY A 169 -4.10 11.91 -5.21
CA GLY A 169 -3.92 11.89 -6.67
C GLY A 169 -3.79 10.50 -7.32
N MET A 170 -3.67 9.42 -6.54
CA MET A 170 -3.39 8.07 -7.01
C MET A 170 -4.61 7.16 -6.96
N VAL A 171 -4.56 6.11 -7.79
CA VAL A 171 -5.48 4.97 -7.72
C VAL A 171 -4.70 3.78 -7.19
N VAL A 172 -5.22 3.12 -6.15
CA VAL A 172 -4.58 1.93 -5.57
C VAL A 172 -5.58 0.79 -5.53
N VAL A 173 -5.18 -0.35 -6.09
CA VAL A 173 -5.93 -1.60 -5.99
C VAL A 173 -5.15 -2.53 -5.08
N SER A 174 -5.79 -2.92 -3.97
CA SER A 174 -5.16 -3.70 -2.92
C SER A 174 -5.89 -5.03 -2.71
N ARG A 175 -5.15 -6.07 -2.30
CA ARG A 175 -5.70 -7.38 -1.98
C ARG A 175 -4.94 -8.03 -0.83
N VAL A 176 -5.67 -8.65 0.10
CA VAL A 176 -5.06 -9.56 1.07
C VAL A 176 -4.81 -10.91 0.40
N LEU A 177 -3.54 -11.28 0.26
CA LEU A 177 -3.10 -12.56 -0.30
C LEU A 177 -3.09 -13.67 0.75
N TRP A 178 -2.81 -13.32 2.01
CA TRP A 178 -2.74 -14.27 3.13
C TRP A 178 -2.93 -13.54 4.46
N GLY A 179 -3.51 -14.24 5.46
CA GLY A 179 -3.76 -13.72 6.79
C GLY A 179 -4.90 -12.71 6.89
N SER A 180 -4.82 -11.80 7.87
CA SER A 180 -5.80 -10.74 8.08
C SER A 180 -5.19 -9.45 8.62
N LEU A 181 -5.88 -8.35 8.37
CA LEU A 181 -5.55 -7.02 8.88
C LEU A 181 -6.80 -6.28 9.33
N ILE A 182 -6.64 -5.29 10.21
CA ILE A 182 -7.68 -4.34 10.57
C ILE A 182 -7.35 -3.00 9.94
N MET A 183 -8.34 -2.40 9.30
CA MET A 183 -8.20 -1.15 8.54
C MET A 183 -9.20 -0.09 9.00
N ARG A 184 -8.74 1.16 9.08
CA ARG A 184 -9.56 2.38 9.09
C ARG A 184 -9.20 3.20 7.87
N ALA A 185 -10.21 3.83 7.28
CA ALA A 185 -10.03 4.66 6.09
C ALA A 185 -10.90 5.91 6.15
N LEU A 186 -10.34 7.01 5.66
CA LEU A 186 -10.92 8.34 5.61
C LEU A 186 -10.71 8.95 4.23
N ASP A 187 -11.54 9.95 3.91
CA ASP A 187 -11.34 10.84 2.79
C ASP A 187 -11.33 12.28 3.30
N PHE A 188 -10.51 13.16 2.69
CA PHE A 188 -10.59 14.58 2.97
C PHE A 188 -12.00 15.12 2.71
N ASP A 189 -12.43 15.99 3.60
CA ASP A 189 -13.76 16.58 3.60
C ASP A 189 -13.71 17.97 2.95
N THR A 190 -14.74 18.31 2.18
CA THR A 190 -14.84 19.60 1.51
C THR A 190 -16.13 20.32 1.92
N PRO A 191 -16.07 21.61 2.32
CA PRO A 191 -17.25 22.34 2.77
C PRO A 191 -18.30 22.63 1.68
N SER A 192 -18.05 22.30 0.41
CA SER A 192 -18.96 22.57 -0.70
C SER A 192 -19.20 21.33 -1.57
N ALA A 193 -20.36 21.26 -2.23
CA ALA A 193 -20.72 20.18 -3.16
C ALA A 193 -19.92 20.21 -4.47
N SER A 194 -19.29 21.34 -4.82
CA SER A 194 -18.30 21.40 -5.89
C SER A 194 -16.93 20.98 -5.35
N THR A 195 -16.26 20.04 -6.01
CA THR A 195 -14.90 19.64 -5.64
C THR A 195 -13.95 20.80 -5.93
N ASP A 196 -13.67 21.62 -4.92
CA ASP A 196 -12.58 22.58 -4.99
C ASP A 196 -11.26 21.82 -4.78
N HIS A 197 -10.55 21.57 -5.89
CA HIS A 197 -9.28 20.86 -5.86
C HIS A 197 -8.25 21.57 -4.97
N SER A 198 -8.30 22.91 -4.90
CA SER A 198 -7.34 23.69 -4.11
C SER A 198 -7.48 23.44 -2.61
N VAL A 199 -8.72 23.23 -2.13
CA VAL A 199 -8.99 22.89 -0.72
C VAL A 199 -8.46 21.49 -0.40
N LEU A 200 -8.70 20.52 -1.29
CA LEU A 200 -8.17 19.16 -1.12
C LEU A 200 -6.64 19.13 -1.14
N GLU A 201 -6.01 19.88 -2.04
CA GLU A 201 -4.55 20.01 -2.13
C GLU A 201 -3.97 20.68 -0.88
N SER A 202 -4.62 21.72 -0.36
CA SER A 202 -4.23 22.35 0.91
C SER A 202 -4.32 21.35 2.07
N HIS A 203 -5.40 20.58 2.15
CA HIS A 203 -5.54 19.53 3.16
C HIS A 203 -4.47 18.44 3.05
N HIS A 204 -4.10 18.04 1.83
CA HIS A 204 -3.01 17.10 1.59
C HIS A 204 -1.67 17.67 2.12
N GLN A 205 -1.34 18.90 1.76
CA GLN A 205 -0.08 19.55 2.12
C GLN A 205 0.05 19.87 3.61
N GLU A 206 -1.03 20.33 4.26
CA GLU A 206 -0.98 20.93 5.58
C GLU A 206 -1.68 20.08 6.67
N GLY A 207 -2.45 19.07 6.27
CA GLY A 207 -3.45 18.43 7.12
C GLY A 207 -4.80 19.14 7.00
N GLY A 208 -5.86 18.45 7.42
CA GLY A 208 -7.21 18.89 7.07
C GLY A 208 -8.34 18.13 7.71
N TRP A 209 -9.55 18.59 7.47
CA TRP A 209 -10.75 17.86 7.88
C TRP A 209 -10.95 16.65 6.97
N ALA A 210 -11.34 15.54 7.58
CA ALA A 210 -11.63 14.29 6.90
C ALA A 210 -12.88 13.64 7.50
N ARG A 211 -13.54 12.83 6.71
CA ARG A 211 -14.69 12.02 7.11
C ARG A 211 -14.33 10.55 7.09
N SER A 212 -14.88 9.80 8.03
CA SER A 212 -14.71 8.34 8.03
C SER A 212 -15.42 7.72 6.82
N VAL A 213 -14.69 6.90 6.06
CA VAL A 213 -15.22 6.02 5.02
C VAL A 213 -15.41 4.61 5.59
N LEU A 214 -14.48 4.22 6.47
CA LEU A 214 -14.43 2.93 7.13
C LEU A 214 -13.89 3.13 8.53
N GLU A 215 -14.77 3.06 9.54
CA GLU A 215 -14.35 3.30 10.94
C GLU A 215 -13.43 2.20 11.46
N ARG A 216 -13.76 0.94 11.17
CA ARG A 216 -12.96 -0.24 11.50
C ARG A 216 -13.49 -1.45 10.76
N CYS A 217 -12.62 -2.16 10.04
CA CYS A 217 -13.00 -3.38 9.34
C CYS A 217 -11.84 -4.37 9.33
N GLU A 218 -12.14 -5.63 9.62
CA GLU A 218 -11.19 -6.71 9.37
C GLU A 218 -11.25 -7.10 7.89
N ARG A 219 -10.09 -7.10 7.22
CA ARG A 219 -9.90 -7.64 5.88
C ARG A 219 -9.14 -8.95 5.99
N ARG A 220 -9.59 -9.97 5.26
CA ARG A 220 -9.04 -11.33 5.27
C ARG A 220 -8.56 -11.73 3.88
N ALA A 221 -7.73 -12.76 3.80
CA ALA A 221 -7.29 -13.34 2.54
C ALA A 221 -8.45 -13.51 1.54
N GLY A 222 -8.30 -12.94 0.34
CA GLY A 222 -9.35 -12.90 -0.67
C GLY A 222 -10.07 -11.55 -0.77
N ASP A 223 -10.03 -10.71 0.26
CA ASP A 223 -10.60 -9.36 0.21
C ASP A 223 -9.80 -8.46 -0.73
N THR A 224 -10.50 -7.60 -1.46
CA THR A 224 -9.93 -6.67 -2.43
C THR A 224 -10.68 -5.35 -2.37
N TRP A 225 -9.94 -4.24 -2.39
CA TRP A 225 -10.51 -2.90 -2.37
C TRP A 225 -9.76 -1.98 -3.32
N VAL A 226 -10.39 -0.85 -3.61
CA VAL A 226 -9.83 0.20 -4.45
C VAL A 226 -10.04 1.53 -3.76
N LEU A 227 -8.98 2.32 -3.68
CA LEU A 227 -9.06 3.74 -3.36
C LEU A 227 -8.76 4.58 -4.60
N TYR A 228 -9.30 5.79 -4.61
CA TYR A 228 -9.27 6.72 -5.72
C TYR A 228 -8.62 8.04 -5.29
N PRO A 229 -8.28 8.96 -6.22
CA PRO A 229 -7.44 10.13 -5.94
C PRO A 229 -7.88 11.02 -4.78
N LYS A 230 -9.19 11.08 -4.51
CA LYS A 230 -9.80 11.86 -3.43
C LYS A 230 -10.86 11.09 -2.63
N SER A 231 -11.07 9.81 -2.94
CA SER A 231 -12.23 9.08 -2.41
C SER A 231 -12.00 7.58 -2.23
N GLY A 232 -12.90 6.93 -1.51
CA GLY A 232 -12.89 5.47 -1.31
C GLY A 232 -12.00 5.03 -0.17
N GLY A 233 -11.60 5.95 0.71
CA GLY A 233 -10.66 5.69 1.78
C GLY A 233 -9.22 5.94 1.33
N ASN A 234 -8.96 7.07 0.65
CA ASN A 234 -7.64 7.42 0.15
C ASN A 234 -6.59 7.50 1.27
N ILE A 235 -7.05 7.90 2.46
CA ILE A 235 -6.24 8.01 3.66
C ILE A 235 -6.57 6.80 4.54
N HIS A 236 -5.60 5.93 4.81
CA HIS A 236 -5.87 4.69 5.53
C HIS A 236 -4.73 4.26 6.44
N GLU A 237 -5.07 3.46 7.45
CA GLU A 237 -4.10 2.84 8.33
C GLU A 237 -4.46 1.37 8.52
N ILE A 238 -3.44 0.56 8.77
CA ILE A 238 -3.54 -0.89 8.71
C ILE A 238 -2.75 -1.50 9.86
N VAL A 239 -3.35 -2.46 10.57
CA VAL A 239 -2.67 -3.24 11.60
C VAL A 239 -2.94 -4.75 11.44
N ALA A 240 -1.88 -5.55 11.40
CA ALA A 240 -1.96 -7.02 11.40
C ALA A 240 -2.17 -7.53 12.83
N LEU A 241 -3.37 -7.32 13.39
CA LEU A 241 -3.61 -7.48 14.82
C LEU A 241 -3.66 -8.95 15.27
N ASN A 242 -4.46 -9.76 14.59
CA ASN A 242 -4.80 -11.12 15.04
C ASN A 242 -3.74 -12.14 14.60
N GLU A 243 -3.24 -11.99 13.38
CA GLU A 243 -2.31 -12.88 12.68
C GLU A 243 -1.42 -12.05 11.73
N PRO A 244 -0.29 -12.60 11.23
CA PRO A 244 0.49 -11.91 10.21
C PRO A 244 -0.29 -11.83 8.88
N CYS A 245 0.08 -10.90 8.00
CA CYS A 245 -0.66 -10.59 6.78
C CYS A 245 0.27 -10.34 5.59
N ALA A 246 -0.13 -10.82 4.40
CA ALA A 246 0.47 -10.42 3.13
C ALA A 246 -0.54 -9.63 2.31
N MET A 247 -0.25 -8.35 2.06
CA MET A 247 -1.11 -7.43 1.32
C MET A 247 -0.42 -6.99 0.03
N LEU A 248 -1.03 -7.30 -1.12
CA LEU A 248 -0.63 -6.80 -2.43
C LEU A 248 -1.17 -5.39 -2.63
N ASP A 249 -0.32 -4.50 -3.13
CA ASP A 249 -0.70 -3.18 -3.64
C ASP A 249 -0.27 -3.02 -5.10
N VAL A 250 -1.20 -2.51 -5.92
CA VAL A 250 -0.97 -1.94 -7.25
C VAL A 250 -1.27 -0.45 -7.21
N ILE A 251 -0.23 0.39 -7.28
CA ILE A 251 -0.32 1.85 -7.12
C ILE A 251 -0.10 2.53 -8.48
N MET A 252 -1.03 3.40 -8.91
CA MET A 252 -1.05 4.01 -10.25
C MET A 252 -1.46 5.50 -10.20
N PRO A 253 -0.55 6.45 -10.53
CA PRO A 253 0.90 6.28 -10.70
C PRO A 253 1.61 5.95 -9.38
N PRO A 254 2.90 5.53 -9.40
CA PRO A 254 3.68 5.36 -8.17
C PRO A 254 3.99 6.70 -7.49
N TYR A 255 4.24 6.65 -6.17
CA TYR A 255 4.94 7.73 -5.47
C TYR A 255 6.24 8.12 -6.20
N PRO A 256 6.60 9.42 -6.24
CA PRO A 256 7.81 9.89 -6.89
C PRO A 256 9.08 9.25 -6.34
N ALA A 257 10.08 9.06 -7.20
CA ALA A 257 11.40 8.63 -6.77
C ALA A 257 12.19 9.84 -6.22
N PRO A 258 12.93 9.71 -5.11
CA PRO A 258 13.72 10.81 -4.56
C PRO A 258 14.84 11.34 -5.48
N SER A 259 15.19 10.62 -6.56
CA SER A 259 16.12 11.15 -7.58
C SER A 259 15.48 12.18 -8.52
N ILE A 260 14.15 12.31 -8.49
CA ILE A 260 13.36 13.27 -9.29
C ILE A 260 12.96 14.48 -8.42
N SER A 261 13.20 14.44 -7.10
CA SER A 261 12.77 15.46 -6.13
C SER A 261 13.55 16.78 -6.18
N LEU A 262 14.27 17.06 -7.26
CA LEU A 262 14.84 18.38 -7.54
C LEU A 262 13.84 19.29 -8.26
N ASP A 263 12.73 18.74 -8.78
CA ASP A 263 11.63 19.51 -9.34
C ASP A 263 10.51 19.66 -8.30
N GLN A 264 10.34 20.87 -7.77
CA GLN A 264 9.26 21.25 -6.84
C GLN A 264 7.97 21.59 -7.62
N SER A 265 7.68 20.89 -8.71
CA SER A 265 6.45 21.13 -9.45
C SER A 265 5.24 20.71 -8.61
N SER A 266 4.13 21.45 -8.74
CA SER A 266 2.87 21.15 -8.04
C SER A 266 2.38 19.72 -8.31
N GLU A 267 2.66 19.18 -9.50
CA GLU A 267 2.36 17.78 -9.84
C GLU A 267 3.16 16.78 -9.01
N HIS A 268 4.39 17.11 -8.58
CA HIS A 268 5.20 16.23 -7.76
C HIS A 268 4.67 16.16 -6.32
N GLU A 269 4.12 17.26 -5.79
CA GLU A 269 3.49 17.28 -4.47
C GLU A 269 2.25 16.39 -4.43
N LEU A 270 1.41 16.42 -5.48
CA LEU A 270 0.17 15.63 -5.54
C LEU A 270 0.35 14.14 -5.25
N TYR A 271 1.52 13.58 -5.58
CA TYR A 271 1.79 12.15 -5.42
C TYR A 271 2.72 11.85 -4.26
N GLN A 272 2.99 12.78 -3.34
CA GLN A 272 3.76 12.47 -2.14
C GLN A 272 2.95 11.64 -1.15
N CYS A 273 3.64 10.83 -0.35
CA CYS A 273 3.03 10.15 0.78
C CYS A 273 3.14 11.06 1.99
N HIS A 274 2.02 11.43 2.59
CA HIS A 274 1.98 12.10 3.88
C HIS A 274 1.39 11.19 4.94
N TYR A 275 1.80 11.43 6.19
CA TYR A 275 1.31 10.70 7.35
C TYR A 275 0.57 11.65 8.27
N TYR A 276 -0.48 11.13 8.91
CA TYR A 276 -1.41 11.93 9.70
C TYR A 276 -1.71 11.31 11.06
N ARG A 277 -1.94 12.15 12.06
CA ARG A 277 -2.60 11.74 13.30
C ARG A 277 -4.06 12.16 13.24
N ALA A 278 -4.98 11.22 13.47
CA ALA A 278 -6.39 11.54 13.50
C ALA A 278 -6.81 12.04 14.88
N LYS A 279 -7.32 13.28 14.96
CA LYS A 279 -7.87 13.85 16.20
C LYS A 279 -9.38 14.01 16.04
N GLN A 280 -10.15 13.33 16.89
CA GLN A 280 -11.59 13.57 16.97
C GLN A 280 -11.81 14.91 17.67
N ARG A 281 -12.38 15.89 16.96
CA ARG A 281 -12.85 17.13 17.59
C ARG A 281 -14.35 17.02 17.78
N LEU A 282 -14.78 17.00 19.04
CA LEU A 282 -16.18 17.23 19.41
C LEU A 282 -16.55 18.64 18.95
N GLN A 283 -17.24 18.77 17.81
CA GLN A 283 -17.86 20.04 17.47
C GLN A 283 -19.11 20.17 18.33
N SER A 284 -19.13 21.15 19.22
CA SER A 284 -20.36 21.62 19.84
C SER A 284 -21.34 22.03 18.73
N GLU A 285 -22.55 21.44 18.77
CA GLU A 285 -23.78 21.91 18.12
C GLU A 285 -24.07 21.57 16.64
N ILE A 286 -23.49 20.53 16.04
CA ILE A 286 -24.02 20.00 14.78
C ILE A 286 -24.26 18.49 14.88
N ARG A 287 -25.55 18.10 14.82
CA ARG A 287 -26.01 16.70 14.72
C ARG A 287 -25.76 16.17 13.30
N ASP A 288 -24.50 16.08 12.87
CA ASP A 288 -24.18 15.30 11.68
C ASP A 288 -23.64 13.93 12.12
N SER A 289 -24.27 12.87 11.64
CA SER A 289 -24.16 11.50 12.16
C SER A 289 -22.89 10.76 11.72
N HIS A 290 -21.89 11.46 11.20
CA HIS A 290 -20.65 10.87 10.70
C HIS A 290 -19.45 11.43 11.47
N SER A 291 -18.63 10.53 12.01
CA SER A 291 -17.40 10.86 12.76
C SER A 291 -16.44 11.67 11.87
N ARG A 292 -16.36 12.98 12.12
CA ARG A 292 -15.44 13.92 11.46
C ARG A 292 -14.12 13.98 12.23
N TRP A 293 -13.02 13.98 11.50
CA TRP A 293 -11.66 13.93 12.05
C TRP A 293 -10.85 15.11 11.54
N PHE A 294 -10.02 15.70 12.40
CA PHE A 294 -8.95 16.59 11.95
C PHE A 294 -7.66 15.79 11.83
N LEU A 295 -7.05 15.81 10.65
CA LEU A 295 -5.82 15.11 10.34
C LEU A 295 -4.65 16.06 10.48
N GLU A 296 -3.81 15.83 11.50
CA GLU A 296 -2.58 16.58 11.71
C GLU A 296 -1.42 15.88 10.98
N ARG A 297 -0.85 16.54 9.98
CA ARG A 297 0.32 16.01 9.26
C ARG A 297 1.53 15.93 10.17
N PHE A 298 2.30 14.86 10.06
CA PHE A 298 3.58 14.71 10.77
C PHE A 298 4.62 13.99 9.90
N PRO A 299 5.93 14.20 10.14
CA PRO A 299 6.98 13.46 9.45
C PRO A 299 6.94 11.98 9.87
N GLY A 300 6.50 11.11 8.95
CA GLY A 300 6.31 9.67 9.20
C GLY A 300 7.58 8.82 9.22
N ASP A 301 8.74 9.45 8.97
CA ASP A 301 10.04 8.79 8.74
C ASP A 301 10.53 7.91 9.89
N ASP A 302 9.97 8.07 11.09
CA ASP A 302 10.34 7.31 12.29
C ASP A 302 9.27 6.28 12.73
N LEU A 303 8.10 6.22 12.08
CA LEU A 303 7.00 5.32 12.48
C LEU A 303 6.89 4.04 11.64
N VAL A 304 7.53 3.98 10.47
CA VAL A 304 7.44 2.81 9.59
C VAL A 304 8.81 2.31 9.24
N TYR A 305 9.05 1.05 9.59
CA TYR A 305 10.27 0.37 9.23
C TYR A 305 9.97 -0.68 8.18
N VAL A 306 9.95 -0.25 6.92
CA VAL A 306 9.81 -1.18 5.80
C VAL A 306 11.19 -1.61 5.34
N GLN A 307 11.41 -2.92 5.29
CA GLN A 307 12.63 -3.52 4.76
C GLN A 307 12.33 -4.11 3.39
N ARG A 308 13.09 -3.69 2.37
CA ARG A 308 12.99 -4.32 1.06
C ARG A 308 13.50 -5.75 1.14
N ALA A 309 12.62 -6.72 0.83
CA ALA A 309 13.01 -8.10 0.73
C ALA A 309 14.00 -8.30 -0.43
N ARG A 310 14.91 -9.28 -0.28
CA ARG A 310 15.85 -9.64 -1.36
C ARG A 310 15.13 -10.26 -2.56
N GLN A 311 14.04 -10.97 -2.30
CA GLN A 311 13.25 -11.64 -3.32
C GLN A 311 12.36 -10.66 -4.09
N ARG A 312 12.09 -11.00 -5.35
CA ARG A 312 11.11 -10.33 -6.21
C ARG A 312 10.11 -11.35 -6.70
N PHE A 313 8.84 -10.99 -6.79
CA PHE A 313 7.84 -11.85 -7.43
C PHE A 313 7.77 -11.59 -8.93
N LEU A 314 7.52 -12.67 -9.69
CA LEU A 314 7.37 -12.65 -11.14
C LEU A 314 8.52 -11.98 -11.93
N PRO A 315 9.81 -12.23 -11.60
CA PRO A 315 10.95 -11.49 -12.18
C PRO A 315 11.12 -11.63 -13.70
N GLY A 316 10.43 -12.59 -14.35
CA GLY A 316 10.47 -12.80 -15.80
C GLY A 316 9.18 -12.44 -16.55
N LEU A 317 8.10 -12.04 -15.87
CA LEU A 317 6.84 -11.69 -16.54
C LEU A 317 6.69 -10.19 -16.77
N TRP A 318 7.32 -9.36 -15.93
CA TRP A 318 7.35 -7.92 -16.12
C TRP A 318 8.16 -7.59 -17.38
N ARG A 319 7.46 -7.21 -18.46
CA ARG A 319 8.05 -6.97 -19.79
C ARG A 319 9.01 -5.77 -19.78
N PHE A 320 8.89 -4.90 -18.79
CA PHE A 320 9.70 -3.69 -18.62
C PHE A 320 10.83 -3.88 -17.59
N ASN A 321 11.67 -4.90 -17.76
CA ASN A 321 12.96 -4.96 -17.06
C ASN A 321 14.05 -4.32 -17.94
N HIS A 322 14.55 -3.18 -17.47
CA HIS A 322 15.78 -2.48 -17.87
C HIS A 322 15.83 -1.78 -19.24
N ARG A 323 15.73 -0.44 -19.20
CA ARG A 323 16.89 0.41 -19.54
C ARG A 323 17.16 1.36 -18.39
#